data_AF-A0A7J5A929-F1
#
_entry.id   AF-A0A7J5A929-F1
#
_cell.length_a   1.000
_cell.length_b   1.000
_cell.length_c   1.000
_cell.angle_alpha   90.00
_cell.angle_beta   90.00
_cell.angle_gamma   90.00
#
_symmetry.space_group_name_H-M   'P 1'
#
loop_
_entity.id
_entity.type
_entity.pdbx_description
1 polymer ?
#
loop_
_entity_poly.entity_id
_entity_poly.type
_entity_poly.pdbx_seq_one_letter_code
_entity_poly.pdbx_strand_id
1 'polypeptide(L)'
;MNLKYKQLESTIKKKYSFKYTPEFTENFKTNIEDGQIIPLIIEVFEKLDWPIVYSDKKSVEAKRKGDWNKLTEKITVTKKASGRIEVHSKTLEGNFIDFGKNSKRTGLFIALFQKLATEYNKNGKLIELETEFEKQINWTDYEIPTELPKPKEFGKPNLPLSIIGGLFIAILFGVLIAFLTVNFTYFIFLYEVGIGIGIGYLFSQVLKKTNYIEFQRIQLIIGVMMITMFITNQLTQYQLIITQNNISKLSFFEFIKMRFENGLTIKNLNTGWIGLILSWIFQIVFSYILAMGKTAGIIANHMIKKIPEKVLEYTIYLFEMGKSESEVRAELAQKGWNKKIDQDNVIQAIVEISGFNQANRE
;
A
#
# COMPACT_ATOMS: atom_id res chain seq x y z
N MET A 1 25.40 -3.85 4.75
CA MET A 1 25.83 -4.09 6.15
C MET A 1 27.36 -4.17 6.29
N ASN A 2 27.93 -3.33 7.16
CA ASN A 2 29.37 -3.21 7.45
C ASN A 2 29.98 -4.50 8.05
N LEU A 3 31.22 -4.85 7.69
CA LEU A 3 31.97 -6.02 8.19
C LEU A 3 32.05 -6.08 9.72
N LYS A 4 32.19 -4.92 10.39
CA LYS A 4 32.25 -4.83 11.86
C LYS A 4 30.95 -5.33 12.53
N TYR A 5 29.80 -5.09 11.91
CA TYR A 5 28.50 -5.51 12.44
C TYR A 5 28.22 -6.99 12.18
N LYS A 6 28.75 -7.55 11.08
CA LYS A 6 28.69 -9.01 10.83
C LYS A 6 29.48 -9.80 11.88
N GLN A 7 30.61 -9.27 12.33
CA GLN A 7 31.39 -9.85 13.42
C GLN A 7 30.62 -9.78 14.75
N LEU A 8 29.98 -8.64 15.05
CA LEU A 8 29.11 -8.51 16.23
C LEU A 8 27.92 -9.47 16.20
N GLU A 9 27.34 -9.73 15.01
CA GLU A 9 26.25 -10.70 14.85
C GLU A 9 26.69 -12.16 15.11
N SER A 10 27.98 -12.45 14.88
CA SER A 10 28.55 -13.79 15.09
C SER A 10 28.72 -14.16 16.56
N THR A 11 28.86 -13.17 17.45
CA THR A 11 29.03 -13.38 18.90
C THR A 11 27.71 -13.62 19.64
N ILE A 12 26.57 -13.47 18.97
CA ILE A 12 25.23 -13.58 19.59
C ILE A 12 24.76 -15.03 19.59
N LYS A 13 24.37 -15.52 20.77
CA LYS A 13 23.79 -16.85 20.94
C LYS A 13 22.40 -16.93 20.30
N LYS A 14 22.18 -17.95 19.47
CA LYS A 14 20.89 -18.21 18.83
C LYS A 14 19.89 -18.77 19.83
N LYS A 15 18.67 -18.24 19.81
CA LYS A 15 17.48 -18.81 20.46
C LYS A 15 16.44 -19.13 19.39
N TYR A 16 15.93 -20.35 19.39
CA TYR A 16 14.96 -20.82 18.38
C TYR A 16 13.53 -20.43 18.77
N SER A 17 12.70 -20.10 17.78
CA SER A 17 11.25 -19.94 17.94
C SER A 17 10.51 -20.73 16.86
N PHE A 18 9.36 -21.32 17.25
CA PHE A 18 8.50 -22.12 16.39
C PHE A 18 7.07 -21.56 16.44
N LYS A 19 6.63 -20.94 15.35
CA LYS A 19 5.28 -20.35 15.20
C LYS A 19 5.06 -20.00 13.72
N TYR A 20 3.82 -20.02 13.24
CA TYR A 20 3.48 -19.43 11.94
C TYR A 20 3.80 -17.94 11.98
N THR A 21 4.75 -17.47 11.16
CA THR A 21 5.48 -16.20 11.31
C THR A 21 6.22 -16.11 12.66
N PRO A 22 7.44 -16.69 12.76
CA PRO A 22 8.19 -16.69 13.99
C PRO A 22 8.51 -15.27 14.42
N GLU A 23 8.46 -15.07 15.73
CA GLU A 23 8.76 -13.80 16.38
C GLU A 23 9.70 -14.05 17.56
N PHE A 24 10.41 -13.01 17.98
CA PHE A 24 11.28 -13.03 19.15
C PHE A 24 11.31 -11.65 19.80
N THR A 25 11.14 -11.63 21.12
CA THR A 25 11.17 -10.40 21.91
C THR A 25 12.25 -10.50 22.98
N GLU A 26 13.04 -9.45 23.14
CA GLU A 26 13.99 -9.31 24.24
C GLU A 26 13.88 -7.91 24.84
N ASN A 27 13.97 -7.85 26.17
CA ASN A 27 13.90 -6.62 26.93
C ASN A 27 15.26 -6.34 27.57
N PHE A 28 15.72 -5.10 27.52
CA PHE A 28 16.91 -4.66 28.24
C PHE A 28 16.66 -3.31 28.92
N LYS A 29 17.48 -3.00 29.93
CA LYS A 29 17.42 -1.71 30.64
C LYS A 29 18.58 -0.84 30.17
N THR A 30 18.32 0.45 29.99
CA THR A 30 19.33 1.47 29.74
C THR A 30 19.32 2.52 30.85
N ASN A 31 20.46 3.19 31.04
CA ASN A 31 20.63 4.29 31.99
C ASN A 31 20.73 5.66 31.28
N ILE A 32 20.57 5.70 29.95
CA ILE A 32 20.52 6.96 29.20
C ILE A 32 19.20 7.68 29.47
N GLU A 33 19.20 9.00 29.26
CA GLU A 33 18.02 9.84 29.50
C GLU A 33 16.87 9.50 28.55
N ASP A 34 15.64 9.71 29.00
CA ASP A 34 14.45 9.23 28.30
C ASP A 34 14.25 9.86 26.90
N GLY A 35 14.70 11.12 26.74
CA GLY A 35 14.68 11.85 25.47
C GLY A 35 15.72 11.33 24.46
N GLN A 36 16.81 10.73 24.93
CA GLN A 36 17.91 10.22 24.10
C GLN A 36 17.66 8.82 23.53
N ILE A 37 16.66 8.10 24.07
CA ILE A 37 16.41 6.70 23.71
C ILE A 37 15.97 6.54 22.25
N ILE A 38 14.96 7.29 21.80
CA ILE A 38 14.44 7.19 20.43
C ILE A 38 15.46 7.67 19.37
N PRO A 39 16.13 8.83 19.52
CA PRO A 39 17.17 9.25 18.58
C PRO A 39 18.27 8.19 18.41
N LEU A 40 18.69 7.58 19.52
CA LEU A 40 19.71 6.53 19.48
C LEU A 40 19.19 5.25 18.79
N ILE A 41 17.92 4.91 18.95
CA ILE A 41 17.30 3.79 18.22
C ILE A 41 17.33 4.03 16.70
N ILE A 42 17.03 5.26 16.26
CA ILE A 42 17.08 5.67 14.85
C ILE A 42 18.49 5.52 14.29
N GLU A 43 19.49 6.10 14.97
CA GLU A 43 20.90 5.99 14.58
C GLU A 43 21.33 4.51 14.47
N VAL A 44 20.90 3.64 15.39
CA VAL A 44 21.22 2.21 15.33
C VAL A 44 20.67 1.58 14.05
N PHE A 45 19.41 1.88 13.67
CA PHE A 45 18.83 1.37 12.43
C PHE A 45 19.53 1.89 11.17
N GLU A 46 19.91 3.17 11.16
CA GLU A 46 20.68 3.75 10.05
C GLU A 46 22.06 3.09 9.91
N LYS A 47 22.78 2.86 11.00
CA LYS A 47 24.08 2.14 10.98
C LYS A 47 23.94 0.69 10.50
N LEU A 48 22.81 0.05 10.81
CA LEU A 48 22.51 -1.30 10.37
C LEU A 48 22.00 -1.39 8.93
N ASP A 49 21.74 -0.25 8.28
CA ASP A 49 21.14 -0.16 6.95
C ASP A 49 19.75 -0.83 6.93
N TRP A 50 18.99 -0.64 8.01
CA TRP A 50 17.62 -1.12 8.15
C TRP A 50 16.67 0.06 7.93
N PRO A 51 15.98 0.15 6.78
CA PRO A 51 15.07 1.25 6.50
C PRO A 51 13.98 1.36 7.54
N ILE A 52 13.89 2.54 8.17
CA ILE A 52 12.85 2.90 9.12
C ILE A 52 11.55 3.10 8.35
N VAL A 53 10.49 2.45 8.81
CA VAL A 53 9.15 2.54 8.22
C VAL A 53 8.16 3.28 9.12
N TYR A 54 8.50 3.43 10.40
CA TYR A 54 7.69 4.16 11.38
C TYR A 54 8.57 4.64 12.54
N SER A 55 8.29 5.83 13.04
CA SER A 55 8.91 6.36 14.25
C SER A 55 7.92 7.28 14.97
N ASP A 56 7.80 7.13 16.28
CA ASP A 56 7.08 8.04 17.15
C ASP A 56 7.87 8.28 18.46
N LYS A 57 7.25 8.96 19.44
CA LYS A 57 7.91 9.28 20.72
C LYS A 57 8.20 8.06 21.61
N LYS A 58 7.66 6.88 21.29
CA LYS A 58 7.74 5.67 22.12
C LYS A 58 8.26 4.45 21.39
N SER A 59 8.32 4.45 20.08
CA SER A 59 8.61 3.27 19.27
C SER A 59 9.18 3.64 17.91
N VAL A 60 10.06 2.77 17.41
CA VAL A 60 10.60 2.87 16.05
C VAL A 60 10.53 1.50 15.42
N GLU A 61 10.07 1.44 14.17
CA GLU A 61 9.96 0.22 13.40
C GLU A 61 10.82 0.33 12.14
N ALA A 62 11.64 -0.70 11.91
CA ALA A 62 12.43 -0.83 10.71
C ALA A 62 12.16 -2.17 10.04
N LYS A 63 12.29 -2.20 8.70
CA LYS A 63 12.22 -3.44 7.93
C LYS A 63 13.60 -3.78 7.40
N ARG A 64 13.97 -5.05 7.40
CA ARG A 64 15.24 -5.52 6.82
C ARG A 64 15.01 -5.95 5.37
N LYS A 65 15.91 -5.51 4.49
CA LYS A 65 16.01 -6.01 3.12
C LYS A 65 16.73 -7.37 3.12
N GLY A 66 16.06 -8.40 2.64
CA GLY A 66 16.62 -9.72 2.35
C GLY A 66 17.32 -9.75 0.98
N ASP A 67 17.63 -10.96 0.52
CA ASP A 67 18.15 -11.16 -0.82
C ASP A 67 17.11 -10.66 -1.84
N TRP A 68 17.56 -10.00 -2.91
CA TRP A 68 16.70 -9.38 -3.93
C TRP A 68 15.90 -8.14 -3.50
N ASN A 69 16.36 -7.41 -2.48
CA ASN A 69 15.75 -6.14 -2.02
C ASN A 69 14.31 -6.28 -1.47
N LYS A 70 13.83 -7.51 -1.24
CA LYS A 70 12.52 -7.75 -0.61
C LYS A 70 12.59 -7.45 0.88
N LEU A 71 11.54 -6.83 1.43
CA LEU A 71 11.42 -6.61 2.87
C LEU A 71 10.97 -7.91 3.53
N THR A 72 11.88 -8.58 4.20
CA THR A 72 11.68 -9.96 4.68
C THR A 72 11.30 -10.02 6.15
N GLU A 73 11.70 -9.01 6.92
CA GLU A 73 11.51 -8.97 8.38
C GLU A 73 11.22 -7.57 8.89
N LYS A 74 10.53 -7.52 10.03
CA LYS A 74 10.16 -6.30 10.75
C LYS A 74 10.76 -6.34 12.16
N ILE A 75 11.35 -5.22 12.57
CA ILE A 75 11.93 -5.05 13.91
C ILE A 75 11.29 -3.81 14.52
N THR A 76 10.60 -4.00 15.64
CA THR A 76 9.93 -2.97 16.41
C THR A 76 10.68 -2.79 17.73
N VAL A 77 11.09 -1.57 18.01
CA VAL A 77 11.77 -1.23 19.26
C VAL A 77 10.89 -0.25 20.01
N THR A 78 10.48 -0.62 21.22
CA THR A 78 9.54 0.15 22.03
C THR A 78 10.17 0.56 23.34
N LYS A 79 10.16 1.87 23.62
CA LYS A 79 10.50 2.47 24.90
C LYS A 79 9.35 2.25 25.89
N LYS A 80 9.61 1.46 26.93
CA LYS A 80 8.72 1.21 28.07
C LYS A 80 9.11 2.10 29.25
N ALA A 81 8.23 2.17 30.25
CA ALA A 81 8.49 2.92 31.48
C ALA A 81 9.81 2.49 32.16
N SER A 82 10.42 3.43 32.87
CA SER A 82 11.62 3.22 33.68
C SER A 82 12.88 2.80 32.89
N GLY A 83 13.07 3.34 31.68
CA GLY A 83 14.27 3.12 30.86
C GLY A 83 14.39 1.69 30.33
N ARG A 84 13.29 0.94 30.26
CA ARG A 84 13.25 -0.40 29.64
C ARG A 84 12.97 -0.27 28.15
N ILE A 85 13.72 -1.00 27.34
CA ILE A 85 13.55 -1.06 25.89
C ILE A 85 13.18 -2.49 25.52
N GLU A 86 12.07 -2.63 24.80
CA GLU A 86 11.62 -3.88 24.21
C GLU A 86 12.03 -3.92 22.75
N VAL A 87 12.68 -5.00 22.32
CA VAL A 87 13.07 -5.22 20.92
C VAL A 87 12.37 -6.47 20.43
N HIS A 88 11.43 -6.28 19.51
CA HIS A 88 10.61 -7.33 18.93
C HIS A 88 10.98 -7.51 17.45
N SER A 89 11.41 -8.71 17.06
CA SER A 89 11.71 -9.07 15.68
C SER A 89 10.68 -10.10 15.19
N LYS A 90 10.07 -9.84 14.03
CA LYS A 90 9.08 -10.70 13.40
C LYS A 90 9.43 -10.97 11.94
N THR A 91 9.29 -12.23 11.53
CA THR A 91 9.41 -12.64 10.13
C THR A 91 8.10 -12.33 9.38
N LEU A 92 8.18 -11.67 8.23
CA LEU A 92 7.00 -11.30 7.44
C LEU A 92 6.54 -12.44 6.49
N GLU A 93 7.46 -13.33 6.13
CA GLU A 93 7.16 -14.51 5.31
C GLU A 93 6.53 -15.65 6.14
N GLY A 94 5.62 -16.41 5.52
CA GLY A 94 4.87 -17.53 6.09
C GLY A 94 5.70 -18.79 6.36
N ASN A 95 6.89 -18.63 6.94
CA ASN A 95 7.70 -19.72 7.44
C ASN A 95 7.24 -20.12 8.85
N PHE A 96 7.46 -21.37 9.26
CA PHE A 96 7.12 -21.85 10.62
C PHE A 96 8.33 -21.89 11.56
N ILE A 97 9.54 -21.83 11.01
CA ILE A 97 10.81 -21.95 11.72
C ILE A 97 11.75 -20.85 11.26
N ASP A 98 12.34 -20.11 12.21
CA ASP A 98 13.25 -18.99 11.92
C ASP A 98 14.73 -19.31 12.23
N PHE A 99 15.05 -20.53 12.68
CA PHE A 99 16.42 -20.99 12.98
C PHE A 99 17.25 -20.02 13.85
N GLY A 100 16.57 -19.25 14.70
CA GLY A 100 17.17 -18.24 15.58
C GLY A 100 17.73 -17.01 14.86
N LYS A 101 17.20 -16.64 13.68
CA LYS A 101 17.59 -15.41 13.01
C LYS A 101 16.98 -14.18 13.69
N ASN A 102 15.72 -14.23 14.14
CA ASN A 102 15.05 -13.17 14.91
C ASN A 102 15.80 -12.86 16.20
N SER A 103 16.21 -13.88 16.96
CA SER A 103 17.01 -13.67 18.18
C SER A 103 18.39 -13.06 17.89
N LYS A 104 19.02 -13.42 16.77
CA LYS A 104 20.24 -12.75 16.32
C LYS A 104 20.03 -11.30 15.95
N ARG A 105 18.94 -10.97 15.24
CA ARG A 105 18.61 -9.58 14.86
C ARG A 105 18.35 -8.73 16.08
N THR A 106 17.52 -9.22 17.00
CA THR A 106 17.25 -8.58 18.29
C THR A 106 18.54 -8.38 19.08
N GLY A 107 19.37 -9.42 19.23
CA GLY A 107 20.65 -9.30 19.93
C GLY A 107 21.62 -8.32 19.25
N LEU A 108 21.62 -8.23 17.92
CA LEU A 108 22.50 -7.35 17.16
C LEU A 108 22.12 -5.89 17.39
N PHE A 109 20.81 -5.61 17.37
CA PHE A 109 20.28 -4.32 17.73
C PHE A 109 20.71 -3.95 19.16
N ILE A 110 20.48 -4.82 20.14
CA ILE A 110 20.81 -4.56 21.55
C ILE A 110 22.31 -4.31 21.74
N ALA A 111 23.16 -5.15 21.13
CA ALA A 111 24.61 -5.04 21.25
C ALA A 111 25.13 -3.73 20.62
N LEU A 112 24.61 -3.34 19.45
CA LEU A 112 25.00 -2.09 18.81
C LEU A 112 24.48 -0.88 19.59
N PHE A 113 23.24 -0.93 20.07
CA PHE A 113 22.65 0.12 20.90
C PHE A 113 23.49 0.36 22.15
N GLN A 114 23.84 -0.69 22.91
CA GLN A 114 24.65 -0.55 24.13
C GLN A 114 26.05 -0.01 23.85
N LYS A 115 26.64 -0.43 22.72
CA LYS A 115 27.94 0.07 22.28
C LYS A 115 27.89 1.56 21.97
N LEU A 116 26.93 1.99 21.13
CA LEU A 116 26.76 3.39 20.77
C LEU A 116 26.33 4.24 21.96
N ALA A 117 25.46 3.74 22.85
CA ALA A 117 25.10 4.43 24.09
C ALA A 117 26.35 4.74 24.94
N THR A 118 27.26 3.77 25.08
CA THR A 118 28.49 3.96 25.86
C THR A 118 29.48 4.91 25.19
N GLU A 119 29.62 4.81 23.87
CA GLU A 119 30.51 5.67 23.07
C GLU A 119 30.01 7.11 23.05
N TYR A 120 28.71 7.30 22.80
CA TYR A 120 28.10 8.61 22.61
C TYR A 120 27.88 9.35 23.93
N ASN A 121 27.68 8.62 25.02
CA ASN A 121 27.66 9.22 26.36
C ASN A 121 29.03 9.82 26.73
N LYS A 122 30.14 9.26 26.23
CA LYS A 122 31.49 9.76 26.52
C LYS A 122 31.88 10.98 25.69
N ASN A 123 31.34 11.12 24.48
CA ASN A 123 31.72 12.19 23.55
C ASN A 123 30.66 13.30 23.43
N GLY A 124 29.54 13.21 24.18
CA GLY A 124 28.47 14.21 24.17
C GLY A 124 27.47 14.08 23.00
N LYS A 125 27.67 13.15 22.07
CA LYS A 125 26.83 12.98 20.88
C LYS A 125 25.38 12.58 21.17
N LEU A 126 25.09 12.05 22.37
CA LEU A 126 23.70 11.78 22.79
C LEU A 126 22.87 13.07 22.84
N ILE A 127 23.46 14.17 23.30
CA ILE A 127 22.78 15.48 23.39
C ILE A 127 22.56 16.06 22.00
N GLU A 128 23.52 15.88 21.08
CA GLU A 128 23.39 16.30 19.68
C GLU A 128 22.22 15.58 19.00
N LEU A 129 22.16 14.25 19.16
CA LEU A 129 21.08 13.43 18.59
C LEU A 129 19.71 13.78 19.17
N GLU A 130 19.63 14.01 20.48
CA GLU A 130 18.41 14.48 21.13
C GLU A 130 17.97 15.83 20.58
N THR A 131 18.89 16.79 20.46
CA THR A 131 18.59 18.13 19.91
C THR A 131 18.14 18.07 18.45
N GLU A 132 18.78 17.24 17.62
CA GLU A 132 18.41 17.05 16.22
C GLU A 132 17.03 16.39 16.08
N PHE A 133 16.77 15.38 16.89
CA PHE A 133 15.49 14.68 16.93
C PHE A 133 14.36 15.58 17.45
N GLU A 134 14.63 16.39 18.48
CA GLU A 134 13.68 17.40 18.96
C GLU A 134 13.37 18.42 17.86
N LYS A 135 14.34 18.90 17.08
CA LYS A 135 14.06 19.78 15.94
C LYS A 135 13.20 19.13 14.87
N GLN A 136 13.33 17.82 14.65
CA GLN A 136 12.57 17.09 13.63
C GLN A 136 11.11 16.83 14.06
N ILE A 137 10.86 16.65 15.36
CA ILE A 137 9.54 16.26 15.88
C ILE A 137 8.79 17.43 16.49
N ASN A 138 9.52 18.41 17.01
CA ASN A 138 8.94 19.54 17.69
C ASN A 138 8.66 20.63 16.67
N TRP A 139 7.38 20.77 16.32
CA TRP A 139 6.89 21.90 15.54
C TRP A 139 6.92 23.22 16.30
N THR A 140 7.61 23.30 17.46
CA THR A 140 7.77 24.53 18.25
C THR A 140 8.46 25.63 17.45
N ASP A 141 9.39 25.27 16.57
CA ASP A 141 10.11 26.19 15.70
C ASP A 141 9.46 26.28 14.30
N TYR A 142 8.27 25.70 14.10
CA TYR A 142 7.58 25.79 12.83
C TYR A 142 7.10 27.21 12.57
N GLU A 143 7.70 27.84 11.58
CA GLU A 143 7.27 29.15 11.09
C GLU A 143 5.94 29.00 10.35
N ILE A 144 4.84 29.37 11.02
CA ILE A 144 3.51 29.37 10.42
C ILE A 144 3.57 30.26 9.17
N PRO A 145 3.36 29.70 7.96
CA PRO A 145 3.49 30.47 6.74
C PRO A 145 2.44 31.58 6.75
N THR A 146 2.86 32.81 6.50
CA THR A 146 1.96 33.97 6.41
C THR A 146 0.93 33.76 5.30
N GLU A 147 1.36 33.20 4.17
CA GLU A 147 0.51 32.84 3.03
C GLU A 147 0.78 31.41 2.56
N LEU A 148 -0.27 30.71 2.12
CA LEU A 148 -0.15 29.42 1.47
C LEU A 148 -0.10 29.58 -0.06
N PRO A 149 0.66 28.72 -0.78
CA PRO A 149 0.55 28.66 -2.23
C PRO A 149 -0.90 28.41 -2.64
N LYS A 150 -1.36 29.14 -3.65
CA LYS A 150 -2.75 29.07 -4.10
C LYS A 150 -3.10 27.66 -4.63
N PRO A 151 -4.35 27.21 -4.47
CA PRO A 151 -4.82 25.99 -5.11
C PRO A 151 -4.54 26.05 -6.62
N LYS A 152 -3.93 25.00 -7.17
CA LYS A 152 -3.83 24.87 -8.63
C LYS A 152 -5.24 24.76 -9.19
N GLU A 153 -5.56 25.54 -10.22
CA GLU A 153 -6.85 25.45 -10.87
C GLU A 153 -6.94 24.15 -11.69
N PHE A 154 -7.84 23.26 -11.29
CA PHE A 154 -8.17 22.07 -12.06
C PHE A 154 -9.55 22.21 -12.68
N GLY A 155 -9.74 21.59 -13.86
CA GLY A 155 -11.06 21.53 -14.52
C GLY A 155 -12.10 20.87 -13.61
N LYS A 156 -13.39 21.22 -13.77
CA LYS A 156 -14.45 20.65 -12.92
C LYS A 156 -14.53 19.11 -13.09
N PRO A 157 -14.76 18.34 -12.01
CA PRO A 157 -14.94 16.90 -12.11
C PRO A 157 -16.07 16.53 -13.09
N ASN A 158 -15.79 15.63 -14.03
CA ASN A 158 -16.74 15.21 -15.06
C ASN A 158 -17.08 13.72 -14.92
N LEU A 159 -18.15 13.43 -14.19
CA LEU A 159 -18.65 12.07 -13.97
C LEU A 159 -19.15 11.40 -15.26
N PRO A 160 -20.00 12.03 -16.10
CA PRO A 160 -20.48 11.41 -17.35
C PRO A 160 -19.36 10.96 -18.27
N LEU A 161 -18.34 11.80 -18.47
CA LEU A 161 -17.20 11.47 -19.33
C LEU A 161 -16.36 10.32 -18.74
N SER A 162 -16.29 10.23 -17.40
CA SER A 162 -15.64 9.10 -16.71
C SER A 162 -16.39 7.79 -16.96
N ILE A 163 -17.73 7.81 -16.87
CA ILE A 163 -18.57 6.63 -17.13
C ILE A 163 -18.41 6.17 -18.59
N ILE A 164 -18.53 7.10 -19.55
CA ILE A 164 -18.40 6.78 -20.99
C ILE A 164 -17.01 6.20 -21.28
N GLY A 165 -15.95 6.81 -20.77
CA GLY A 165 -14.58 6.31 -20.94
C GLY A 165 -14.38 4.93 -20.31
N GLY A 166 -14.94 4.69 -19.13
CA GLY A 166 -14.92 3.40 -18.45
C GLY A 166 -15.64 2.31 -19.26
N LEU A 167 -16.85 2.57 -19.73
CA LEU A 167 -17.62 1.61 -20.54
C LEU A 167 -16.92 1.27 -21.85
N PHE A 168 -16.32 2.27 -22.52
CA PHE A 168 -15.54 2.04 -23.73
C PHE A 168 -14.35 1.10 -23.48
N ILE A 169 -13.60 1.32 -22.39
CA ILE A 169 -12.49 0.44 -21.98
C ILE A 169 -13.01 -0.97 -21.69
N ALA A 170 -14.12 -1.10 -20.96
CA ALA A 170 -14.70 -2.39 -20.62
C ALA A 170 -15.10 -3.21 -21.87
N ILE A 171 -15.73 -2.56 -22.85
CA ILE A 171 -16.10 -3.19 -24.12
C ILE A 171 -14.85 -3.65 -24.88
N LEU A 172 -13.84 -2.78 -24.99
CA LEU A 172 -12.59 -3.10 -25.68
C LEU A 172 -11.88 -4.31 -25.04
N PHE A 173 -11.79 -4.34 -23.72
CA PHE A 173 -11.22 -5.49 -23.00
C PHE A 173 -12.08 -6.74 -23.16
N GLY A 174 -13.41 -6.64 -23.13
CA GLY A 174 -14.31 -7.77 -23.36
C GLY A 174 -14.07 -8.43 -24.72
N VAL A 175 -13.94 -7.62 -25.78
CA VAL A 175 -13.61 -8.10 -27.14
C VAL A 175 -12.21 -8.74 -27.18
N LEU A 176 -11.22 -8.07 -26.61
CA LEU A 176 -9.84 -8.56 -26.57
C LEU A 176 -9.73 -9.93 -25.88
N ILE A 177 -10.36 -10.08 -24.72
CA ILE A 177 -10.35 -11.33 -23.95
C ILE A 177 -11.04 -12.44 -24.75
N ALA A 178 -12.20 -12.17 -25.34
CA ALA A 178 -12.91 -13.16 -26.14
C ALA A 178 -12.05 -13.68 -27.30
N PHE A 179 -11.38 -12.77 -28.01
CA PHE A 179 -10.45 -13.12 -29.08
C PHE A 179 -9.30 -13.99 -28.57
N LEU A 180 -8.70 -13.61 -27.43
CA LEU A 180 -7.59 -14.37 -26.85
C LEU A 180 -8.04 -15.75 -26.33
N THR A 181 -9.23 -15.87 -25.75
CA THR A 181 -9.76 -17.13 -25.21
C THR A 181 -10.14 -18.12 -26.30
N VAL A 182 -10.64 -17.64 -27.45
CA VAL A 182 -11.03 -18.51 -28.56
C VAL A 182 -9.80 -18.99 -29.35
N ASN A 183 -8.81 -18.12 -29.57
CA ASN A 183 -7.69 -18.43 -30.45
C ASN A 183 -6.43 -18.95 -29.72
N PHE A 184 -6.32 -18.77 -28.40
CA PHE A 184 -5.15 -19.17 -27.62
C PHE A 184 -5.56 -19.96 -26.37
N THR A 185 -4.60 -20.69 -25.79
CA THR A 185 -4.81 -21.39 -24.53
C THR A 185 -5.06 -20.40 -23.40
N TYR A 186 -6.21 -20.50 -22.76
CA TYR A 186 -6.57 -19.67 -21.62
C TYR A 186 -5.79 -20.09 -20.37
N PHE A 187 -4.91 -19.21 -19.90
CA PHE A 187 -4.22 -19.37 -18.62
C PHE A 187 -4.98 -18.61 -17.53
N ILE A 188 -5.79 -19.36 -16.78
CA ILE A 188 -6.44 -18.87 -15.56
C ILE A 188 -5.38 -18.21 -14.68
N PHE A 189 -5.71 -17.06 -14.09
CA PHE A 189 -4.87 -16.14 -13.33
C PHE A 189 -4.09 -15.12 -14.17
N LEU A 190 -3.37 -15.54 -15.23
CA LEU A 190 -2.56 -14.62 -16.03
C LEU A 190 -3.44 -13.58 -16.75
N TYR A 191 -4.55 -14.06 -17.32
CA TYR A 191 -5.50 -13.22 -18.04
C TYR A 191 -6.14 -12.22 -17.08
N GLU A 192 -6.66 -12.68 -15.93
CA GLU A 192 -7.32 -11.85 -14.93
C GLU A 192 -6.37 -10.80 -14.34
N VAL A 193 -5.09 -11.14 -14.12
CA VAL A 193 -4.07 -10.17 -13.69
C VAL A 193 -3.87 -9.09 -14.74
N GLY A 194 -3.68 -9.47 -16.00
CA GLY A 194 -3.50 -8.53 -17.10
C GLY A 194 -4.72 -7.61 -17.29
N ILE A 195 -5.92 -8.17 -17.18
CA ILE A 195 -7.20 -7.45 -17.28
C ILE A 195 -7.32 -6.44 -16.15
N GLY A 196 -7.21 -6.90 -14.90
CA GLY A 196 -7.37 -6.03 -13.73
C GLY A 196 -6.37 -4.87 -13.74
N ILE A 197 -5.09 -5.15 -13.98
CA ILE A 197 -4.05 -4.12 -14.06
C ILE A 197 -4.29 -3.19 -15.25
N GLY A 198 -4.62 -3.73 -16.42
CA GLY A 198 -4.84 -2.97 -17.65
C GLY A 198 -6.03 -2.02 -17.56
N ILE A 199 -7.19 -2.53 -17.11
CA ILE A 199 -8.39 -1.72 -16.88
C ILE A 199 -8.11 -0.66 -15.82
N GLY A 200 -7.55 -1.04 -14.67
CA GLY A 200 -7.26 -0.10 -13.60
C GLY A 200 -6.32 1.02 -14.06
N TYR A 201 -5.30 0.69 -14.85
CA TYR A 201 -4.39 1.69 -15.41
C TYR A 201 -5.08 2.64 -16.39
N LEU A 202 -5.75 2.13 -17.42
CA LEU A 202 -6.38 2.97 -18.45
C LEU A 202 -7.51 3.81 -17.87
N PHE A 203 -8.33 3.23 -17.01
CA PHE A 203 -9.42 3.95 -16.37
C PHE A 203 -8.90 5.05 -15.45
N SER A 204 -7.79 4.82 -14.74
CA SER A 204 -7.13 5.88 -13.98
C SER A 204 -6.68 7.06 -14.85
N GLN A 205 -6.26 6.82 -16.10
CA GLN A 205 -5.92 7.93 -17.02
C GLN A 205 -7.17 8.71 -17.45
N VAL A 206 -8.30 8.03 -17.64
CA VAL A 206 -9.59 8.70 -17.87
C VAL A 206 -9.95 9.57 -16.67
N LEU A 207 -9.89 9.03 -15.45
CA LEU A 207 -10.20 9.75 -14.21
C LEU A 207 -9.32 10.98 -13.98
N LYS A 208 -8.02 10.89 -14.31
CA LYS A 208 -7.11 12.05 -14.30
C LYS A 208 -7.55 13.13 -15.28
N LYS A 209 -7.88 12.74 -16.51
CA LYS A 209 -8.32 13.69 -17.56
C LYS A 209 -9.67 14.33 -17.24
N THR A 210 -10.56 13.60 -16.58
CA THR A 210 -11.89 14.08 -16.18
C THR A 210 -11.89 14.79 -14.82
N ASN A 211 -10.73 14.86 -14.16
CA ASN A 211 -10.56 15.35 -12.80
C ASN A 211 -11.55 14.71 -11.79
N TYR A 212 -11.85 13.42 -11.96
CA TYR A 212 -12.82 12.72 -11.12
C TYR A 212 -12.12 11.81 -10.09
N ILE A 213 -12.33 12.08 -8.80
CA ILE A 213 -11.58 11.49 -7.67
C ILE A 213 -12.46 10.94 -6.54
N GLU A 214 -13.79 10.95 -6.70
CA GLU A 214 -14.73 10.47 -5.68
C GLU A 214 -14.70 8.93 -5.60
N PHE A 215 -13.97 8.42 -4.60
CA PHE A 215 -13.58 7.01 -4.56
C PHE A 215 -14.78 6.05 -4.55
N GLN A 216 -15.81 6.32 -3.74
CA GLN A 216 -17.01 5.46 -3.64
C GLN A 216 -17.68 5.22 -4.99
N ARG A 217 -17.86 6.28 -5.78
CA ARG A 217 -18.48 6.18 -7.11
C ARG A 217 -17.53 5.54 -8.13
N ILE A 218 -16.21 5.76 -8.00
CA ILE A 218 -15.21 5.06 -8.80
C ILE A 218 -15.30 3.54 -8.59
N GLN A 219 -15.50 3.07 -7.35
CA GLN A 219 -15.68 1.63 -7.08
C GLN A 219 -16.88 1.06 -7.84
N LEU A 220 -18.01 1.78 -7.79
CA LEU A 220 -19.22 1.38 -8.51
C LEU A 220 -19.00 1.35 -10.01
N ILE A 221 -18.31 2.36 -10.58
CA ILE A 221 -18.00 2.39 -12.02
C ILE A 221 -17.13 1.19 -12.41
N ILE A 222 -16.09 0.86 -11.64
CA ILE A 222 -15.25 -0.32 -11.90
C ILE A 222 -16.08 -1.61 -11.83
N GLY A 223 -17.00 -1.72 -10.87
CA GLY A 223 -17.93 -2.85 -10.77
C GLY A 223 -18.79 -3.01 -12.02
N VAL A 224 -19.40 -1.91 -12.50
CA VAL A 224 -20.17 -1.90 -13.75
C VAL A 224 -19.28 -2.26 -14.94
N MET A 225 -18.05 -1.74 -15.00
CA MET A 225 -17.08 -2.09 -16.04
C MET A 225 -16.76 -3.58 -16.07
N MET A 226 -16.61 -4.25 -14.92
CA MET A 226 -16.36 -5.70 -14.90
C MET A 226 -17.54 -6.49 -15.44
N ILE A 227 -18.77 -6.10 -15.09
CA ILE A 227 -19.99 -6.73 -15.59
C ILE A 227 -20.11 -6.52 -17.11
N THR A 228 -19.94 -5.28 -17.57
CA THR A 228 -19.98 -4.94 -19.01
C THR A 228 -18.92 -5.74 -19.77
N MET A 229 -17.67 -5.74 -19.30
CA MET A 229 -16.59 -6.50 -19.92
C MET A 229 -16.91 -8.00 -19.98
N PHE A 230 -17.45 -8.58 -18.90
CA PHE A 230 -17.85 -9.98 -18.86
C PHE A 230 -18.95 -10.30 -19.90
N ILE A 231 -20.00 -9.48 -19.97
CA ILE A 231 -21.09 -9.66 -20.94
C ILE A 231 -20.55 -9.52 -22.38
N THR A 232 -19.73 -8.49 -22.65
CA THR A 232 -19.11 -8.29 -23.97
C THR A 232 -18.21 -9.47 -24.35
N ASN A 233 -17.45 -10.00 -23.39
CA ASN A 233 -16.64 -11.20 -23.59
C ASN A 233 -17.50 -12.41 -23.99
N GLN A 234 -18.60 -12.70 -23.26
CA GLN A 234 -19.49 -13.81 -23.61
C GLN A 234 -20.12 -13.64 -25.00
N LEU A 235 -20.61 -12.43 -25.31
CA LEU A 235 -21.21 -12.13 -26.61
C LEU A 235 -20.21 -12.28 -27.75
N THR A 236 -18.97 -11.84 -27.55
CA THR A 236 -17.94 -11.90 -28.58
C THR A 236 -17.43 -13.33 -28.78
N GLN A 237 -17.27 -14.12 -27.70
CA GLN A 237 -16.95 -15.56 -27.82
C GLN A 237 -18.03 -16.29 -28.61
N TYR A 238 -19.30 -16.04 -28.31
CA TYR A 238 -20.43 -16.59 -29.05
C TYR A 238 -20.34 -16.28 -30.55
N GLN A 239 -20.11 -15.02 -30.92
CA GLN A 239 -19.99 -14.60 -32.32
C GLN A 239 -18.80 -15.26 -33.02
N LEU A 240 -17.63 -15.31 -32.36
CA LEU A 240 -16.43 -15.93 -32.91
C LEU A 240 -16.60 -17.43 -33.13
N ILE A 241 -17.15 -18.16 -32.16
CA ILE A 241 -17.34 -19.61 -32.25
C ILE A 241 -18.32 -19.97 -33.36
N ILE A 242 -19.44 -19.25 -33.47
CA ILE A 242 -20.42 -19.50 -34.54
C ILE A 242 -19.81 -19.27 -35.90
N THR A 243 -19.06 -18.17 -36.06
CA THR A 243 -18.43 -17.80 -37.32
C THR A 243 -17.35 -18.79 -37.72
N GLN A 244 -16.49 -19.21 -36.78
CA GLN A 244 -15.41 -20.17 -37.05
C GLN A 244 -15.91 -21.57 -37.39
N ASN A 245 -17.05 -21.99 -36.82
CA ASN A 245 -17.59 -23.34 -37.01
C ASN A 245 -18.77 -23.40 -38.00
N ASN A 246 -19.09 -22.29 -38.69
CA ASN A 246 -20.20 -22.19 -39.66
C ASN A 246 -21.57 -22.63 -39.09
N ILE A 247 -21.87 -22.32 -37.83
CA ILE A 247 -23.10 -22.75 -37.15
C ILE A 247 -24.25 -21.76 -37.42
N SER A 248 -25.10 -22.03 -38.41
CA SER A 248 -26.04 -21.04 -38.94
C SER A 248 -27.34 -20.81 -38.13
N LYS A 249 -27.53 -21.40 -36.94
CA LYS A 249 -28.81 -21.33 -36.20
C LYS A 249 -28.74 -21.31 -34.67
N LEU A 250 -27.56 -21.19 -34.07
CA LEU A 250 -27.45 -21.16 -32.61
C LEU A 250 -27.69 -19.73 -32.11
N SER A 251 -28.67 -19.52 -31.23
CA SER A 251 -28.89 -18.22 -30.55
C SER A 251 -27.97 -18.04 -29.35
N PHE A 252 -27.78 -16.79 -28.88
CA PHE A 252 -26.93 -16.52 -27.72
C PHE A 252 -27.40 -17.24 -26.45
N PHE A 253 -28.71 -17.30 -26.21
CA PHE A 253 -29.24 -18.00 -25.03
C PHE A 253 -29.05 -19.51 -25.11
N GLU A 254 -29.17 -20.10 -26.30
CA GLU A 254 -28.86 -21.51 -26.51
C GLU A 254 -27.36 -21.77 -26.31
N PHE A 255 -26.49 -20.89 -26.76
CA PHE A 255 -25.05 -20.97 -26.49
C PHE A 255 -24.75 -20.94 -24.98
N ILE A 256 -25.38 -20.03 -24.23
CA ILE A 256 -25.23 -19.98 -22.78
C ILE A 256 -25.77 -21.27 -22.14
N LYS A 257 -26.95 -21.74 -22.56
CA LYS A 257 -27.52 -23.01 -22.09
C LYS A 257 -26.58 -24.20 -22.33
N MET A 258 -26.02 -24.31 -23.54
CA MET A 258 -25.03 -25.34 -23.87
C MET A 258 -23.78 -25.24 -22.99
N ARG A 259 -23.31 -24.02 -22.68
CA ARG A 259 -22.20 -23.84 -21.74
C ARG A 259 -22.54 -24.33 -20.34
N PHE A 260 -23.75 -24.07 -19.87
CA PHE A 260 -24.22 -24.57 -18.58
C PHE A 260 -24.32 -26.10 -18.55
N GLU A 261 -24.88 -26.71 -19.59
CA GLU A 261 -25.01 -28.17 -19.73
C GLU A 261 -23.65 -28.87 -19.77
N ASN A 262 -22.69 -28.32 -20.52
CA ASN A 262 -21.35 -28.88 -20.63
C ASN A 262 -20.45 -28.55 -19.43
N GLY A 263 -20.77 -27.48 -18.69
CA GLY A 263 -20.05 -27.05 -17.51
C GLY A 263 -18.60 -26.63 -17.78
N LEU A 264 -17.80 -26.56 -16.70
CA LEU A 264 -16.36 -26.33 -16.79
C LEU A 264 -15.61 -27.65 -16.62
N THR A 265 -14.83 -28.01 -17.63
CA THR A 265 -13.91 -29.16 -17.56
C THR A 265 -12.48 -28.65 -17.44
N ILE A 266 -11.81 -28.97 -16.33
CA ILE A 266 -10.39 -28.65 -16.10
C ILE A 266 -9.59 -29.94 -16.25
N LYS A 267 -8.84 -30.07 -17.34
CA LYS A 267 -8.16 -31.31 -17.72
C LYS A 267 -9.17 -32.45 -17.84
N ASN A 268 -9.18 -33.40 -16.91
CA ASN A 268 -10.10 -34.54 -16.90
C ASN A 268 -11.20 -34.41 -15.83
N LEU A 269 -11.23 -33.31 -15.08
CA LEU A 269 -12.18 -33.11 -13.99
C LEU A 269 -13.32 -32.20 -14.46
N ASN A 270 -14.50 -32.79 -14.63
CA ASN A 270 -15.72 -32.04 -14.93
C ASN A 270 -16.28 -31.47 -13.63
N THR A 271 -16.20 -30.15 -13.47
CA THR A 271 -16.75 -29.42 -12.32
C THR A 271 -18.22 -29.01 -12.53
N GLY A 272 -18.78 -29.34 -13.71
CA GLY A 272 -20.16 -29.03 -14.09
C GLY A 272 -20.42 -27.53 -14.17
N TRP A 273 -21.71 -27.18 -14.10
CA TRP A 273 -22.17 -25.79 -14.12
C TRP A 273 -21.72 -24.99 -12.89
N ILE A 274 -21.54 -25.64 -11.74
CA ILE A 274 -21.13 -25.00 -10.49
C ILE A 274 -19.72 -24.42 -10.64
N GLY A 275 -18.77 -25.23 -11.13
CA GLY A 275 -17.41 -24.75 -11.39
C GLY A 275 -17.35 -23.67 -12.46
N LEU A 276 -18.25 -23.71 -13.45
CA LEU A 276 -18.38 -22.65 -14.46
C LEU A 276 -18.80 -21.32 -13.83
N ILE A 277 -19.84 -21.30 -12.99
CA ILE A 277 -20.28 -20.09 -12.29
C ILE A 277 -19.18 -19.57 -11.37
N LEU A 278 -18.53 -20.45 -10.60
CA LEU A 278 -17.45 -20.05 -9.70
C LEU A 278 -16.28 -19.43 -10.47
N SER A 279 -15.93 -19.98 -11.63
CA SER A 279 -14.92 -19.41 -12.52
C SER A 279 -15.31 -18.02 -13.03
N TRP A 280 -16.58 -17.80 -13.40
CA TRP A 280 -17.06 -16.47 -13.79
C TRP A 280 -17.04 -15.45 -12.66
N ILE A 281 -17.50 -15.85 -11.47
CA ILE A 281 -17.45 -15.02 -10.27
C ILE A 281 -15.99 -14.66 -9.98
N PHE A 282 -15.09 -15.63 -10.01
CA PHE A 282 -13.66 -15.40 -9.82
C PHE A 282 -13.11 -14.42 -10.86
N GLN A 283 -13.43 -14.60 -12.15
CA GLN A 283 -12.98 -13.71 -13.22
C GLN A 283 -13.40 -12.26 -12.99
N ILE A 284 -14.65 -12.04 -12.56
CA ILE A 284 -15.20 -10.71 -12.27
C ILE A 284 -14.56 -10.13 -11.00
N VAL A 285 -14.63 -10.86 -9.89
CA VAL A 285 -14.23 -10.37 -8.56
C VAL A 285 -12.72 -10.19 -8.45
N PHE A 286 -11.93 -11.12 -8.97
CA PHE A 286 -10.48 -11.03 -8.90
C PHE A 286 -9.95 -9.86 -9.75
N SER A 287 -10.46 -9.71 -10.98
CA SER A 287 -10.12 -8.56 -11.85
C SER A 287 -10.58 -7.24 -11.24
N TYR A 288 -11.75 -7.21 -10.60
CA TYR A 288 -12.26 -6.05 -9.86
C TYR A 288 -11.28 -5.60 -8.78
N ILE A 289 -10.82 -6.52 -7.92
CA ILE A 289 -9.89 -6.19 -6.81
C ILE A 289 -8.58 -5.60 -7.36
N LEU A 290 -8.03 -6.20 -8.42
CA LEU A 290 -6.80 -5.71 -9.04
C LEU A 290 -6.97 -4.33 -9.71
N ALA A 291 -8.08 -4.13 -10.43
CA ALA A 291 -8.41 -2.83 -11.03
C ALA A 291 -8.61 -1.75 -9.96
N MET A 292 -9.29 -2.10 -8.87
CA MET A 292 -9.49 -1.23 -7.71
C MET A 292 -8.15 -0.81 -7.08
N GLY A 293 -7.29 -1.78 -6.74
CA GLY A 293 -5.99 -1.49 -6.14
C GLY A 293 -5.11 -0.63 -7.05
N LYS A 294 -5.07 -0.95 -8.35
CA LYS A 294 -4.32 -0.15 -9.33
C LYS A 294 -4.86 1.27 -9.46
N THR A 295 -6.19 1.42 -9.46
CA THR A 295 -6.85 2.72 -9.58
C THR A 295 -6.63 3.58 -8.35
N ALA A 296 -6.84 3.03 -7.15
CA ALA A 296 -6.60 3.70 -5.88
C ALA A 296 -5.18 4.28 -5.81
N GLY A 297 -4.16 3.45 -6.08
CA GLY A 297 -2.76 3.90 -6.01
C GLY A 297 -2.41 5.00 -7.02
N ILE A 298 -3.01 4.99 -8.22
CA ILE A 298 -2.76 6.04 -9.22
C ILE A 298 -3.48 7.34 -8.86
N ILE A 299 -4.71 7.25 -8.35
CA ILE A 299 -5.50 8.43 -7.96
C ILE A 299 -4.93 9.09 -6.73
N ALA A 300 -4.54 8.32 -5.71
CA ALA A 300 -3.95 8.87 -4.50
C ALA A 300 -2.65 9.64 -4.82
N ASN A 301 -1.75 9.04 -5.62
CA ASN A 301 -0.56 9.73 -6.12
C ASN A 301 -0.89 11.00 -6.92
N HIS A 302 -1.97 10.97 -7.70
CA HIS A 302 -2.42 12.13 -8.45
C HIS A 302 -2.91 13.23 -7.52
N MET A 303 -3.72 12.89 -6.50
CA MET A 303 -4.26 13.81 -5.52
C MET A 303 -3.16 14.49 -4.72
N ILE A 304 -2.19 13.73 -4.19
CA ILE A 304 -1.04 14.27 -3.45
C ILE A 304 -0.27 15.28 -4.30
N LYS A 305 0.00 14.96 -5.58
CA LYS A 305 0.73 15.87 -6.50
C LYS A 305 -0.02 17.17 -6.84
N LYS A 306 -1.33 17.24 -6.62
CA LYS A 306 -2.11 18.46 -6.85
C LYS A 306 -1.89 19.50 -5.76
N ILE A 307 -1.54 19.05 -4.56
CA ILE A 307 -1.50 19.88 -3.37
C ILE A 307 -0.06 20.33 -3.16
N PRO A 308 0.18 21.65 -3.03
CA PRO A 308 1.51 22.15 -2.69
C PRO A 308 1.99 21.55 -1.37
N GLU A 309 3.25 21.14 -1.31
CA GLU A 309 3.85 20.51 -0.13
C GLU A 309 3.67 21.36 1.14
N LYS A 310 3.91 22.68 1.06
CA LYS A 310 3.68 23.63 2.16
C LYS A 310 2.25 23.59 2.73
N VAL A 311 1.24 23.27 1.91
CA VAL A 311 -0.15 23.16 2.36
C VAL A 311 -0.36 21.85 3.11
N LEU A 312 0.26 20.76 2.65
CA LEU A 312 0.23 19.48 3.35
C LEU A 312 0.96 19.60 4.70
N GLU A 313 2.18 20.13 4.72
CA GLU A 313 2.97 20.37 5.94
C GLU A 313 2.19 21.20 6.96
N TYR A 314 1.64 22.34 6.55
CA TYR A 314 0.84 23.18 7.42
C TYR A 314 -0.40 22.45 7.95
N THR A 315 -1.06 21.64 7.13
CA THR A 315 -2.25 20.88 7.55
C THR A 315 -1.89 19.80 8.57
N ILE A 316 -0.77 19.08 8.35
CA ILE A 316 -0.24 18.09 9.30
C ILE A 316 0.06 18.77 10.63
N TYR A 317 0.75 19.91 10.60
CA TYR A 317 1.04 20.71 11.79
C TYR A 317 -0.22 21.04 12.60
N LEU A 318 -1.30 21.49 11.94
CA LEU A 318 -2.55 21.82 12.64
C LEU A 318 -3.19 20.60 13.33
N PHE A 319 -3.15 19.43 12.68
CA PHE A 319 -3.64 18.18 13.29
C PHE A 319 -2.77 17.71 14.45
N GLU A 320 -1.44 17.82 14.34
CA GLU A 320 -0.50 17.51 15.42
C GLU A 320 -0.70 18.43 16.64
N MET A 321 -1.11 19.69 16.40
CA MET A 321 -1.51 20.63 17.45
C MET A 321 -2.90 20.31 18.06
N GLY A 322 -3.55 19.22 17.64
CA GLY A 322 -4.83 18.75 18.18
C GLY A 322 -6.05 19.50 17.65
N LYS A 323 -5.91 20.29 16.57
CA LYS A 323 -7.07 20.97 15.96
C LYS A 323 -8.02 19.96 15.33
N SER A 324 -9.31 20.21 15.50
CA SER A 324 -10.39 19.48 14.82
C SER A 324 -10.39 19.78 13.32
N GLU A 325 -11.00 18.90 12.52
CA GLU A 325 -11.14 19.09 11.07
C GLU A 325 -11.79 20.44 10.72
N SER A 326 -12.80 20.87 11.49
CA SER A 326 -13.47 22.17 11.31
C SER A 326 -12.53 23.36 11.54
N GLU A 327 -11.65 23.28 12.54
CA GLU A 327 -10.68 24.33 12.84
C GLU A 327 -9.58 24.36 11.77
N VAL A 328 -9.12 23.20 11.32
CA VAL A 328 -8.18 23.08 10.18
C VAL A 328 -8.75 23.73 8.93
N ARG A 329 -10.03 23.48 8.61
CA ARG A 329 -10.71 24.11 7.47
C ARG A 329 -10.79 25.64 7.60
N ALA A 330 -11.02 26.15 8.81
CA ALA A 330 -11.05 27.59 9.05
C ALA A 330 -9.66 28.23 8.83
N GLU A 331 -8.59 27.61 9.33
CA GLU A 331 -7.20 28.07 9.15
C GLU A 331 -6.79 28.04 7.68
N LEU A 332 -7.13 26.97 6.95
CA LEU A 332 -6.91 26.88 5.51
C LEU A 332 -7.66 27.98 4.75
N ALA A 333 -8.93 28.25 5.11
CA ALA A 333 -9.72 29.31 4.50
C ALA A 333 -9.09 30.70 4.70
N GLN A 334 -8.59 30.99 5.90
CA GLN A 334 -7.90 32.25 6.20
C GLN A 334 -6.64 32.44 5.35
N LYS A 335 -5.98 31.34 4.96
CA LYS A 335 -4.78 31.34 4.12
C LYS A 335 -5.05 31.13 2.62
N GLY A 336 -6.29 31.38 2.17
CA GLY A 336 -6.65 31.40 0.75
C GLY A 336 -7.19 30.08 0.18
N TRP A 337 -7.37 29.05 1.01
CA TRP A 337 -7.98 27.76 0.64
C TRP A 337 -9.43 27.71 1.13
N ASN A 338 -10.26 28.58 0.54
CA ASN A 338 -11.65 28.85 0.97
C ASN A 338 -12.71 27.97 0.30
N LYS A 339 -12.39 27.28 -0.80
CA LYS A 339 -13.33 26.37 -1.46
C LYS A 339 -13.36 25.04 -0.71
N LYS A 340 -14.57 24.59 -0.35
CA LYS A 340 -14.80 23.29 0.32
C LYS A 340 -14.11 22.14 -0.42
N ILE A 341 -14.18 22.12 -1.75
CA ILE A 341 -13.61 21.04 -2.57
C ILE A 341 -12.08 20.98 -2.47
N ASP A 342 -11.42 22.13 -2.34
CA ASP A 342 -9.96 22.20 -2.21
C ASP A 342 -9.53 21.73 -0.81
N GLN A 343 -10.29 22.11 0.23
CA GLN A 343 -10.09 21.63 1.60
C GLN A 343 -10.33 20.12 1.73
N ASP A 344 -11.40 19.61 1.11
CA ASP A 344 -11.71 18.18 1.08
C ASP A 344 -10.56 17.39 0.45
N ASN A 345 -9.97 17.89 -0.65
CA ASN A 345 -8.82 17.27 -1.29
C ASN A 345 -7.58 17.26 -0.38
N VAL A 346 -7.32 18.35 0.36
CA VAL A 346 -6.20 18.44 1.32
C VAL A 346 -6.37 17.41 2.42
N ILE A 347 -7.53 17.38 3.07
CA ILE A 347 -7.81 16.44 4.15
C ILE A 347 -7.74 14.99 3.64
N GLN A 348 -8.31 14.72 2.46
CA GLN A 348 -8.22 13.39 1.86
C GLN A 348 -6.76 12.99 1.55
N ALA A 349 -5.94 13.89 1.02
CA ALA A 349 -4.53 13.60 0.78
C ALA A 349 -3.78 13.26 2.07
N ILE A 350 -4.08 13.92 3.20
CA ILE A 350 -3.52 13.58 4.52
C ILE A 350 -3.93 12.17 4.96
N VAL A 351 -5.22 11.83 4.80
CA VAL A 351 -5.71 10.47 5.11
C VAL A 351 -5.01 9.42 4.25
N GLU A 352 -4.83 9.69 2.94
CA GLU A 352 -4.13 8.78 2.03
C GLU A 352 -2.64 8.62 2.42
N ILE A 353 -1.95 9.71 2.76
CA ILE A 353 -0.55 9.67 3.24
C ILE A 353 -0.44 8.82 4.51
N SER A 354 -1.34 9.03 5.47
CA SER A 354 -1.41 8.23 6.70
C SER A 354 -1.69 6.75 6.40
N GLY A 355 -2.63 6.48 5.50
CA GLY A 355 -2.95 5.13 5.04
C GLY A 355 -1.78 4.43 4.35
N PHE A 356 -1.03 5.14 3.49
CA PHE A 356 0.19 4.61 2.87
C PHE A 356 1.27 4.31 3.91
N ASN A 357 1.46 5.18 4.89
CA ASN A 357 2.41 4.96 5.98
C ASN A 357 2.02 3.74 6.81
N GLN A 358 0.73 3.55 7.11
CA GLN A 358 0.21 2.37 7.80
C GLN A 358 0.35 1.09 6.96
N ALA A 359 0.07 1.13 5.66
CA ALA A 359 0.27 -0.01 4.77
C ALA A 359 1.76 -0.36 4.57
N ASN A 360 2.65 0.64 4.59
CA ASN A 360 4.10 0.42 4.59
C ASN A 360 4.61 -0.15 5.92
N ARG A 361 3.92 0.15 7.01
CA ARG A 361 4.20 -0.36 8.36
C ARG A 361 3.84 -1.85 8.49
N GLU A 362 2.71 -2.26 7.94
CA GLU A 362 2.24 -3.66 7.85
C GLU A 362 3.09 -4.47 6.87
#